data_AF-A2DMV3-F1
#
_entry.id   AF-A2DMV3-F1
#
_cell.length_a   1.000
_cell.length_b   1.000
_cell.length_c   1.000
_cell.angle_alpha   90.00
_cell.angle_beta   90.00
_cell.angle_gamma   90.00
#
_symmetry.space_group_name_H-M   'P 1'
#
loop_
_entity.id
_entity.type
_entity.pdbx_description
1 polymer ?
#
loop_
_entity_poly.entity_id
_entity_poly.type
_entity_poly.pdbx_seq_one_letter_code
_entity_poly.pdbx_strand_id
1 'polypeptide(L)'
;MSEQDIHQNKYSDLRSIYKYYIDAYIALYQLKTENENELNSIYKMIKTDLIDSKRRPPQNIIKDIFDIIPYNNRYTKSYLFLAKLISDDYNVKEVYNVEFISNVMFYKEYGIKLGKPANFKEDNSENLDILTEDTIYRAILYNYIEKFISFTEREGFDKNQRLKSNITKDIHYLNYVATMEQLIVSSF
;
A
#
# COMPACT_ATOMS: atom_id res chain seq x y z
N MET A 1 17.20 -43.08 14.56
CA MET A 1 17.77 -41.72 14.61
C MET A 1 17.49 -41.08 13.27
N SER A 2 16.46 -40.24 13.19
CA SER A 2 15.96 -39.65 11.95
C SER A 2 16.75 -38.40 11.57
N GLU A 3 17.05 -38.25 10.28
CA GLU A 3 17.69 -37.07 9.64
C GLU A 3 16.86 -35.77 9.74
N GLN A 4 15.90 -35.69 10.66
CA GLN A 4 14.96 -34.57 10.79
C GLN A 4 15.49 -33.40 11.61
N ASP A 5 16.58 -33.57 12.39
CA ASP A 5 17.13 -32.51 13.26
C ASP A 5 18.07 -31.52 12.55
N ILE A 6 18.58 -31.84 11.36
CA ILE A 6 19.65 -31.03 10.71
C ILE A 6 19.09 -29.81 9.97
N HIS A 7 17.81 -29.83 9.57
CA HIS A 7 17.17 -28.75 8.82
C HIS A 7 16.63 -27.61 9.70
N GLN A 8 16.27 -27.89 10.96
CA GLN A 8 15.68 -26.89 11.86
C GLN A 8 16.72 -25.85 12.33
N ASN A 9 17.99 -26.27 12.45
CA ASN A 9 19.08 -25.42 12.93
C ASN A 9 19.48 -24.34 11.91
N LYS A 10 19.70 -24.71 10.64
CA LYS A 10 20.11 -23.76 9.57
C LYS A 10 19.09 -22.66 9.29
N TYR A 11 17.80 -22.99 9.36
CA TYR A 11 16.74 -21.99 9.19
C TYR A 11 16.72 -20.97 10.34
N SER A 12 16.84 -21.44 11.58
CA SER A 12 16.89 -20.58 12.76
C SER A 12 18.10 -19.64 12.71
N ASP A 13 19.26 -20.15 12.29
CA ASP A 13 20.48 -19.37 12.13
C ASP A 13 20.32 -18.27 11.07
N LEU A 14 19.84 -18.64 9.86
CA LEU A 14 19.58 -17.67 8.79
C LEU A 14 18.55 -16.63 9.18
N ARG A 15 17.43 -17.04 9.81
CA ARG A 15 16.39 -16.14 10.29
C ARG A 15 16.95 -15.16 11.33
N SER A 16 17.83 -15.61 12.20
CA SER A 16 18.47 -14.76 13.21
C SER A 16 19.40 -13.73 12.56
N ILE A 17 20.19 -14.13 11.56
CA ILE A 17 21.07 -13.21 10.80
C ILE A 17 20.27 -12.13 10.07
N TYR A 18 19.10 -12.47 9.51
CA TYR A 18 18.23 -11.55 8.78
C TYR A 18 17.08 -10.99 9.61
N LYS A 19 17.11 -11.15 10.94
CA LYS A 19 16.01 -10.78 11.83
C LYS A 19 15.58 -9.33 11.66
N TYR A 20 16.55 -8.41 11.61
CA TYR A 20 16.31 -6.97 11.41
C TYR A 20 15.50 -6.69 10.12
N TYR A 21 15.82 -7.38 9.02
CA TYR A 21 15.13 -7.23 7.73
C TYR A 21 13.71 -7.78 7.82
N ILE A 22 13.58 -8.98 8.39
CA ILE A 22 12.29 -9.66 8.54
C ILE A 22 11.36 -8.84 9.42
N ASP A 23 11.83 -8.37 10.57
CA ASP A 23 11.03 -7.60 11.52
C ASP A 23 10.57 -6.26 10.93
N ALA A 24 11.44 -5.56 10.18
CA ALA A 24 11.06 -4.33 9.50
C ALA A 24 9.96 -4.53 8.44
N TYR A 25 10.06 -5.58 7.62
CA TYR A 25 9.01 -5.90 6.65
C TYR A 25 7.73 -6.43 7.31
N ILE A 26 7.83 -7.20 8.39
CA ILE A 26 6.66 -7.59 9.19
C ILE A 26 5.95 -6.34 9.69
N ALA A 27 6.66 -5.35 10.22
CA ALA A 27 6.07 -4.10 10.68
C ALA A 27 5.40 -3.32 9.53
N LEU A 28 6.00 -3.28 8.35
CA LEU A 28 5.41 -2.65 7.16
C LEU A 28 4.13 -3.38 6.70
N TYR A 29 4.18 -4.69 6.50
CA TYR A 29 3.02 -5.46 6.02
C TYR A 29 1.87 -5.53 7.04
N GLN A 30 2.19 -5.49 8.34
CA GLN A 30 1.20 -5.54 9.42
C GLN A 30 0.81 -4.15 9.95
N LEU A 31 1.22 -3.07 9.26
CA LEU A 31 0.87 -1.71 9.66
C LEU A 31 -0.65 -1.55 9.74
N LYS A 32 -1.12 -1.15 10.92
CA LYS A 32 -2.55 -0.96 11.22
C LYS A 32 -2.83 0.32 12.00
N THR A 33 -2.00 1.33 11.82
CA THR A 33 -2.03 2.57 12.59
C THR A 33 -1.96 3.78 11.68
N GLU A 34 -2.62 4.86 12.09
CA GLU A 34 -2.51 6.20 11.53
C GLU A 34 -1.86 7.17 12.53
N ASN A 35 -1.46 6.67 13.71
CA ASN A 35 -0.82 7.48 14.73
C ASN A 35 0.60 7.85 14.31
N GLU A 36 0.87 9.14 14.15
CA GLU A 36 2.17 9.64 13.70
C GLU A 36 3.34 9.19 14.58
N ASN A 37 3.16 9.03 15.90
CA ASN A 37 4.24 8.57 16.79
C ASN A 37 4.62 7.12 16.54
N GLU A 38 3.61 6.27 16.28
CA GLU A 38 3.83 4.87 15.91
C GLU A 38 4.46 4.78 14.51
N LEU A 39 3.98 5.57 13.55
CA LEU A 39 4.58 5.65 12.21
C LEU A 39 6.04 6.12 12.25
N ASN A 40 6.35 7.11 13.08
CA ASN A 40 7.73 7.55 13.30
C ASN A 40 8.61 6.45 13.90
N SER A 41 8.04 5.55 14.71
CA SER A 41 8.76 4.41 15.26
C SER A 41 9.06 3.36 14.18
N ILE A 42 8.09 3.07 13.31
CA ILE A 42 8.28 2.21 12.12
C ILE A 42 9.32 2.83 11.18
N TYR A 43 9.24 4.14 10.93
CA TYR A 43 10.20 4.87 10.12
C TYR A 43 11.62 4.75 10.65
N LYS A 44 11.82 4.90 11.97
CA LYS A 44 13.14 4.72 12.61
C LYS A 44 13.70 3.32 12.36
N MET A 45 12.89 2.28 12.52
CA MET A 45 13.29 0.89 12.18
C MET A 45 13.71 0.76 10.72
N ILE A 46 12.91 1.26 9.77
CA ILE A 46 13.23 1.22 8.34
C ILE A 46 14.56 1.93 8.07
N LYS A 47 14.72 3.13 8.64
CA LYS A 47 15.93 3.96 8.52
C LYS A 47 17.16 3.22 9.00
N THR A 48 17.16 2.74 10.24
CA THR A 48 18.35 2.10 10.84
C THR A 48 18.63 0.74 10.21
N ASP A 49 17.59 -0.08 10.05
CA ASP A 49 17.74 -1.50 9.80
C ASP A 49 17.85 -1.81 8.31
N LEU A 50 17.18 -1.03 7.45
CA LEU A 50 17.15 -1.27 6.00
C LEU A 50 18.05 -0.32 5.22
N ILE A 51 18.04 0.98 5.56
CA ILE A 51 18.69 2.02 4.74
C ILE A 51 20.11 2.32 5.24
N ASP A 52 20.28 2.76 6.49
CA ASP A 52 21.56 3.16 7.07
C ASP A 52 22.53 1.99 7.22
N SER A 53 22.00 0.77 7.38
CA SER A 53 22.79 -0.47 7.32
C SER A 53 23.37 -0.76 5.92
N LYS A 54 23.10 0.11 4.93
CA LYS A 54 23.51 0.06 3.51
C LYS A 54 23.05 -1.18 2.76
N ARG A 55 21.96 -1.82 3.21
CA ARG A 55 21.45 -3.06 2.61
C ARG A 55 20.42 -2.82 1.51
N ARG A 56 19.66 -1.73 1.57
CA ARG A 56 18.62 -1.38 0.59
C ARG A 56 18.66 0.12 0.26
N PRO A 57 18.68 0.50 -1.04
CA PRO A 57 18.50 1.89 -1.44
C PRO A 57 17.14 2.46 -1.00
N PRO A 58 17.05 3.74 -0.58
CA PRO A 58 15.80 4.39 -0.20
C PRO A 58 14.70 4.27 -1.28
N GLN A 59 15.08 4.37 -2.55
CA GLN A 59 14.18 4.24 -3.70
C GLN A 59 13.47 2.88 -3.71
N ASN A 60 14.19 1.80 -3.40
CA ASN A 60 13.62 0.47 -3.37
C ASN A 60 12.64 0.33 -2.21
N ILE A 61 12.93 0.94 -1.05
CA ILE A 61 11.99 0.92 0.08
C ILE A 61 10.71 1.69 -0.24
N ILE A 62 10.80 2.86 -0.87
CA ILE A 62 9.61 3.60 -1.33
C ILE A 62 8.81 2.77 -2.33
N LYS A 63 9.48 2.09 -3.26
CA LYS A 63 8.82 1.16 -4.20
C LYS A 63 8.10 0.06 -3.44
N ASP A 64 8.78 -0.61 -2.50
CA ASP A 64 8.22 -1.71 -1.73
C ASP A 64 6.99 -1.22 -0.91
N ILE A 65 7.03 -0.01 -0.34
CA ILE A 65 5.88 0.62 0.33
C ILE A 65 4.72 0.84 -0.66
N PHE A 66 5.00 1.37 -1.86
CA PHE A 66 3.97 1.61 -2.89
C PHE A 66 3.32 0.31 -3.37
N ASP A 67 4.09 -0.76 -3.47
CA ASP A 67 3.61 -2.08 -3.87
C ASP A 67 2.73 -2.73 -2.77
N ILE A 68 2.83 -2.29 -1.50
CA ILE A 68 2.00 -2.77 -0.38
C ILE A 68 0.61 -2.11 -0.36
N ILE A 69 0.51 -0.84 -0.75
CA ILE A 69 -0.72 -0.03 -0.63
C ILE A 69 -1.97 -0.74 -1.20
N PRO A 70 -1.94 -1.36 -2.40
CA PRO A 70 -3.12 -2.05 -2.95
C PRO A 70 -3.66 -3.17 -2.06
N TYR A 71 -2.83 -3.75 -1.20
CA TYR A 71 -3.17 -4.89 -0.34
C TYR A 71 -3.56 -4.49 1.08
N ASN A 72 -3.28 -3.25 1.49
CA ASN A 72 -3.60 -2.73 2.81
C ASN A 72 -4.07 -1.27 2.72
N ASN A 73 -5.03 -1.04 1.82
CA ASN A 73 -5.54 0.26 1.39
C ASN A 73 -6.11 1.13 2.53
N ARG A 74 -6.65 0.52 3.59
CA ARG A 74 -7.17 1.24 4.75
C ARG A 74 -6.14 2.19 5.34
N TYR A 75 -4.86 1.82 5.31
CA TYR A 75 -3.77 2.61 5.88
C TYR A 75 -2.93 3.31 4.80
N THR A 76 -3.51 3.57 3.62
CA THR A 76 -2.83 4.25 2.51
C THR A 76 -2.11 5.51 2.97
N LYS A 77 -2.78 6.39 3.73
CA LYS A 77 -2.18 7.64 4.22
C LYS A 77 -0.92 7.40 5.04
N SER A 78 -0.94 6.38 5.89
CA SER A 78 0.23 5.98 6.69
C SER A 78 1.41 5.53 5.83
N TYR A 79 1.15 4.74 4.79
CA TYR A 79 2.19 4.34 3.84
C TYR A 79 2.75 5.52 3.04
N LEU A 80 1.88 6.41 2.56
CA LEU A 80 2.30 7.63 1.87
C LEU A 80 3.14 8.53 2.78
N PHE A 81 2.77 8.65 4.06
CA PHE A 81 3.53 9.37 5.07
C PHE A 81 4.93 8.77 5.27
N LEU A 82 5.05 7.44 5.41
CA LEU A 82 6.34 6.77 5.51
C LEU A 82 7.20 7.01 4.25
N ALA A 83 6.61 6.91 3.06
CA ALA A 83 7.31 7.20 1.80
C ALA A 83 7.77 8.66 1.73
N LYS A 84 6.97 9.60 2.25
CA LYS A 84 7.32 11.03 2.32
C LYS A 84 8.53 11.28 3.21
N LEU A 85 8.54 10.69 4.41
CA LEU A 85 9.68 10.79 5.33
C LEU A 85 10.98 10.27 4.69
N ILE A 86 10.92 9.10 4.04
CA ILE A 86 12.08 8.54 3.34
C ILE A 86 12.50 9.44 2.17
N SER A 87 11.54 9.95 1.40
CA SER A 87 11.82 10.83 0.27
C SER A 87 12.52 12.11 0.69
N ASP A 88 12.11 12.71 1.81
CA ASP A 88 12.67 13.95 2.33
C ASP A 88 14.07 13.73 2.92
N ASP A 89 14.21 12.78 3.85
CA ASP A 89 15.46 12.53 4.56
C ASP A 89 16.60 12.14 3.61
N TYR A 90 16.28 11.37 2.56
CA TYR A 90 17.27 10.87 1.61
C TYR A 90 17.25 11.60 0.27
N ASN A 91 16.48 12.68 0.14
CA ASN A 91 16.35 13.48 -1.08
C ASN A 91 16.06 12.63 -2.34
N VAL A 92 15.16 11.65 -2.21
CA VAL A 92 14.77 10.80 -3.33
C VAL A 92 13.95 11.61 -4.32
N LYS A 93 14.40 11.67 -5.58
CA LYS A 93 13.71 12.42 -6.65
C LYS A 93 12.97 11.53 -7.62
N GLU A 94 13.35 10.26 -7.73
CA GLU A 94 12.80 9.34 -8.71
C GLU A 94 12.81 7.91 -8.18
N VAL A 95 11.71 7.19 -8.43
CA VAL A 95 11.51 5.78 -8.12
C VAL A 95 10.96 5.08 -9.37
N TYR A 96 11.63 3.99 -9.75
CA TYR A 96 11.38 3.26 -10.98
C TYR A 96 10.38 2.12 -10.76
N ASN A 97 9.57 1.81 -11.78
CA ASN A 97 8.64 0.67 -11.78
C ASN A 97 7.69 0.63 -10.58
N VAL A 98 7.24 1.80 -10.12
CA VAL A 98 6.26 1.91 -9.04
C VAL A 98 4.84 1.65 -9.52
N GLU A 99 4.02 1.09 -8.64
CA GLU A 99 2.59 0.97 -8.85
C GLU A 99 1.95 2.32 -9.20
N PHE A 100 1.15 2.32 -10.28
CA PHE A 100 0.61 3.55 -10.87
C PHE A 100 -0.30 4.27 -9.88
N ILE A 101 -1.21 3.54 -9.24
CA ILE A 101 -2.15 4.08 -8.25
C ILE A 101 -1.40 4.73 -7.09
N SER A 102 -0.43 4.04 -6.52
CA SER A 102 0.31 4.50 -5.34
C SER A 102 1.06 5.79 -5.63
N ASN A 103 1.70 5.88 -6.80
CA ASN A 103 2.39 7.10 -7.24
C ASN A 103 1.42 8.27 -7.49
N VAL A 104 0.24 8.00 -8.04
CA VAL A 104 -0.83 9.00 -8.21
C VAL A 104 -1.32 9.51 -6.87
N MET A 105 -1.58 8.61 -5.92
CA MET A 105 -2.05 8.97 -4.58
C MET A 105 -1.01 9.83 -3.86
N PHE A 106 0.27 9.46 -3.96
CA PHE A 106 1.36 10.24 -3.39
C PHE A 106 1.44 11.65 -3.98
N TYR A 107 1.29 11.77 -5.30
CA TYR A 107 1.24 13.08 -5.97
C TYR A 107 0.03 13.91 -5.53
N LYS A 108 -1.17 13.32 -5.41
CA LYS A 108 -2.37 14.03 -4.95
C LYS A 108 -2.24 14.52 -3.50
N GLU A 109 -1.62 13.72 -2.63
CA GLU A 109 -1.47 14.07 -1.20
C GLU A 109 -0.39 15.14 -0.98
N TYR A 110 0.77 15.04 -1.64
CA TYR A 110 1.94 15.88 -1.34
C TYR A 110 2.40 16.80 -2.48
N GLY A 111 1.84 16.67 -3.69
CA GLY A 111 2.26 17.44 -4.86
C GLY A 111 3.63 17.02 -5.43
N ILE A 112 4.21 15.91 -4.97
CA ILE A 112 5.54 15.43 -5.34
C ILE A 112 5.42 14.30 -6.36
N LYS A 113 6.22 14.37 -7.43
CA LYS A 113 6.30 13.33 -8.47
C LYS A 113 7.54 12.47 -8.22
N LEU A 114 7.34 11.23 -7.75
CA LEU A 114 8.41 10.26 -7.58
C LEU A 114 8.51 9.26 -8.75
N GLY A 115 7.41 8.92 -9.42
CA GLY A 115 7.45 8.02 -10.57
C GLY A 115 7.89 8.69 -11.88
N LYS A 116 8.39 7.87 -12.83
CA LYS A 116 8.73 8.34 -14.18
C LYS A 116 7.54 9.00 -14.88
N PRO A 117 7.77 9.99 -15.77
CA PRO A 117 6.72 10.60 -16.59
C PRO A 117 5.94 9.57 -17.41
N ALA A 118 6.62 8.52 -17.88
CA ALA A 118 6.01 7.43 -18.65
C ALA A 118 4.98 6.61 -17.85
N ASN A 119 4.97 6.68 -16.52
CA ASN A 119 3.93 6.06 -15.70
C ASN A 119 2.64 6.91 -15.72
N PHE A 120 2.74 8.22 -16.01
CA PHE A 120 1.61 9.15 -16.15
C PHE A 120 1.18 9.31 -17.61
N LYS A 121 1.04 8.22 -18.38
CA LYS A 121 0.49 8.32 -19.75
C LYS A 121 -0.86 9.04 -19.71
N GLU A 122 -1.03 10.01 -20.61
CA GLU A 122 -2.20 10.89 -20.76
C GLU A 122 -3.52 10.12 -20.92
N ASP A 123 -3.46 8.87 -21.39
CA ASP A 123 -4.60 7.96 -21.60
C ASP A 123 -5.28 7.44 -20.30
N ASN A 124 -4.76 7.84 -19.12
CA ASN A 124 -5.27 7.41 -17.82
C ASN A 124 -6.03 8.51 -17.06
N SER A 125 -6.35 9.66 -17.66
CA SER A 125 -7.08 10.74 -16.96
C SER A 125 -8.45 10.29 -16.44
N GLU A 126 -9.23 9.56 -17.25
CA GLU A 126 -10.53 9.00 -16.82
C GLU A 126 -10.39 8.07 -15.60
N ASN A 127 -9.28 7.33 -15.53
CA ASN A 127 -8.95 6.44 -14.41
C ASN A 127 -8.58 7.23 -13.14
N LEU A 128 -7.93 8.37 -13.30
CA LEU A 128 -7.60 9.28 -12.20
C LEU A 128 -8.83 9.98 -11.64
N ASP A 129 -9.78 10.33 -12.51
CA ASP A 129 -11.02 11.01 -12.16
C ASP A 129 -11.87 10.16 -11.22
N ILE A 130 -11.96 8.84 -11.44
CA ILE A 130 -12.65 7.91 -10.53
C ILE A 130 -12.08 7.95 -9.09
N LEU A 131 -10.77 8.23 -8.95
CA LEU A 131 -10.09 8.36 -7.65
C LEU A 131 -10.29 9.75 -7.02
N THR A 132 -10.62 10.77 -7.80
CA THR A 132 -10.81 12.16 -7.34
C THR A 132 -12.27 12.55 -7.15
N GLU A 133 -13.17 12.01 -7.95
CA GLU A 133 -14.59 12.29 -7.94
C GLU A 133 -15.26 11.69 -6.71
N ASP A 134 -16.41 12.27 -6.32
CA ASP A 134 -17.24 11.74 -5.24
C ASP A 134 -18.02 10.53 -5.74
N THR A 135 -17.31 9.41 -5.91
CA THR A 135 -17.84 8.15 -6.43
C THR A 135 -17.95 7.09 -5.34
N ILE A 136 -18.80 6.08 -5.58
CA ILE A 136 -18.86 4.89 -4.72
C ILE A 136 -17.51 4.16 -4.66
N TYR A 137 -16.72 4.19 -5.74
CA TYR A 137 -15.38 3.61 -5.77
C TYR A 137 -14.42 4.29 -4.80
N ARG A 138 -14.49 5.63 -4.71
CA ARG A 138 -13.74 6.38 -3.71
C ARG A 138 -14.20 6.04 -2.29
N ALA A 139 -15.52 5.91 -2.09
CA ALA A 139 -16.05 5.51 -0.79
C ALA A 139 -15.56 4.11 -0.37
N ILE A 140 -15.50 3.16 -1.30
CA ILE A 140 -14.94 1.81 -1.06
C ILE A 140 -13.43 1.90 -0.77
N LEU A 141 -12.67 2.61 -1.59
CA LEU A 141 -11.22 2.69 -1.51
C LEU A 141 -10.72 3.27 -0.18
N TYR A 142 -11.38 4.33 0.30
CA TYR A 142 -11.04 5.02 1.55
C TYR A 142 -11.88 4.55 2.75
N ASN A 143 -12.66 3.48 2.58
CA ASN A 143 -13.53 2.92 3.61
C ASN A 143 -14.50 3.96 4.26
N TYR A 144 -15.08 4.83 3.44
CA TYR A 144 -16.08 5.82 3.87
C TYR A 144 -17.48 5.19 3.93
N ILE A 145 -17.75 4.47 5.03
CA ILE A 145 -18.97 3.67 5.21
C ILE A 145 -20.24 4.50 4.97
N GLU A 146 -20.35 5.69 5.57
CA GLU A 146 -21.54 6.54 5.42
C GLU A 146 -21.78 6.96 3.97
N LYS A 147 -20.71 7.33 3.25
CA LYS A 147 -20.80 7.68 1.83
C LYS A 147 -21.21 6.46 1.00
N PHE A 148 -20.61 5.30 1.28
CA PHE A 148 -20.94 4.06 0.59
C PHE A 148 -22.43 3.72 0.72
N ILE A 149 -22.97 3.75 1.94
CA ILE A 149 -24.41 3.53 2.20
C ILE A 149 -25.23 4.51 1.37
N SER A 150 -24.89 5.80 1.41
CA SER A 150 -25.62 6.83 0.66
C SER A 150 -25.62 6.60 -0.85
N PHE A 151 -24.59 5.95 -1.43
CA PHE A 151 -24.58 5.59 -2.84
C PHE A 151 -25.50 4.41 -3.15
N THR A 152 -25.57 3.43 -2.24
CA THR A 152 -26.41 2.23 -2.43
C THR A 152 -27.91 2.52 -2.30
N GLU A 153 -28.27 3.59 -1.59
CA GLU A 153 -29.67 4.00 -1.38
C GLU A 153 -30.21 4.93 -2.48
N ARG A 154 -29.34 5.42 -3.39
CA ARG A 154 -29.77 6.29 -4.49
C ARG A 154 -30.62 5.55 -5.51
N GLU A 155 -31.66 6.21 -6.00
CA GLU A 155 -32.46 5.72 -7.11
C GLU A 155 -31.56 5.53 -8.36
N GLY A 156 -31.65 4.36 -8.99
CA GLY A 156 -30.81 4.00 -10.13
C GLY A 156 -29.48 3.32 -9.80
N PHE A 157 -29.21 2.97 -8.53
CA PHE A 157 -28.05 2.15 -8.18
C PHE A 157 -28.09 0.78 -8.86
N ASP A 158 -27.07 0.48 -9.68
CA ASP A 158 -26.88 -0.84 -10.27
C ASP A 158 -25.90 -1.68 -9.46
N LYS A 159 -26.44 -2.63 -8.70
CA LYS A 159 -25.64 -3.61 -7.93
C LYS A 159 -24.70 -4.47 -8.78
N ASN A 160 -24.92 -4.54 -10.09
CA ASN A 160 -24.08 -5.31 -11.02
C ASN A 160 -23.07 -4.43 -11.75
N GLN A 161 -23.00 -3.12 -11.45
CA GLN A 161 -22.07 -2.20 -12.08
C GLN A 161 -20.63 -2.66 -11.86
N ARG A 162 -19.89 -2.87 -12.96
CA ARG A 162 -18.47 -3.21 -12.94
C ARG A 162 -17.65 -2.03 -13.41
N LEU A 163 -16.62 -1.67 -12.66
CA LEU A 163 -15.62 -0.71 -13.13
C LEU A 163 -14.78 -1.39 -14.22
N LYS A 164 -14.75 -0.82 -15.43
CA LYS A 164 -13.79 -1.18 -16.48
C LYS A 164 -12.72 -0.11 -16.51
N SER A 165 -11.64 -0.30 -15.77
CA SER A 165 -10.49 0.59 -15.76
C SER A 165 -9.22 -0.23 -15.91
N ASN A 166 -8.13 0.32 -16.48
CA ASN A 166 -6.83 -0.37 -16.42
C ASN A 166 -6.33 -0.51 -14.97
N ILE A 167 -6.87 0.34 -14.10
CA ILE A 167 -6.78 0.23 -12.64
C ILE A 167 -7.38 -1.10 -12.14
N THR A 168 -8.25 -1.79 -12.90
CA THR A 168 -8.84 -3.09 -12.48
C THR A 168 -7.85 -4.22 -12.32
N LYS A 169 -6.64 -4.20 -12.92
CA LYS A 169 -5.62 -5.19 -12.53
C LYS A 169 -5.12 -4.96 -11.11
N ASP A 170 -5.05 -3.71 -10.70
CA ASP A 170 -4.59 -3.28 -9.37
C ASP A 170 -5.77 -3.27 -8.35
N ILE A 171 -7.00 -2.98 -8.79
CA ILE A 171 -8.27 -3.04 -8.04
C ILE A 171 -8.83 -4.48 -7.96
N HIS A 172 -8.45 -5.40 -8.86
CA HIS A 172 -8.84 -6.82 -8.70
C HIS A 172 -8.40 -7.38 -7.35
N TYR A 173 -7.27 -6.88 -6.83
CA TYR A 173 -6.81 -7.18 -5.47
C TYR A 173 -7.67 -6.50 -4.38
N LEU A 174 -8.11 -5.26 -4.61
CA LEU A 174 -8.99 -4.52 -3.70
C LEU A 174 -10.38 -5.15 -3.55
N ASN A 175 -10.97 -5.64 -4.66
CA ASN A 175 -12.27 -6.30 -4.62
C ASN A 175 -12.23 -7.61 -3.85
N TYR A 176 -11.12 -8.37 -3.89
CA TYR A 176 -11.00 -9.65 -3.18
C TYR A 176 -11.03 -9.45 -1.65
N VAL A 177 -10.37 -8.40 -1.15
CA VAL A 177 -10.34 -8.05 0.29
C VAL A 177 -11.70 -7.52 0.75
N ALA A 178 -12.31 -6.60 -0.01
CA ALA A 178 -13.63 -6.06 0.32
C ALA A 178 -14.73 -7.14 0.34
N THR A 179 -14.71 -8.10 -0.60
CA THR A 179 -15.66 -9.22 -0.58
C THR A 179 -15.45 -10.17 0.58
N MET A 180 -14.21 -10.36 1.05
CA MET A 180 -13.94 -11.21 2.23
C MET A 180 -14.37 -10.54 3.53
N GLU A 181 -14.17 -9.22 3.69
CA GLU A 181 -14.67 -8.48 4.86
C GLU A 181 -16.20 -8.39 4.88
N GLN A 182 -16.85 -8.19 3.72
CA GLN A 182 -18.32 -8.19 3.63
C GLN A 182 -18.93 -9.56 3.93
N LEU A 183 -18.28 -10.66 3.50
CA LEU A 183 -18.70 -12.01 3.86
C LEU A 183 -18.61 -12.28 5.37
N ILE A 184 -17.56 -11.77 6.04
CA ILE A 184 -17.38 -11.90 7.49
C ILE A 184 -18.46 -11.13 8.25
N VAL A 185 -18.77 -9.89 7.82
CA VAL A 185 -19.81 -9.06 8.47
C VAL A 185 -21.23 -9.60 8.24
N SER A 186 -21.47 -10.33 7.15
CA SER A 186 -22.77 -10.99 6.90
C SER A 186 -22.95 -12.34 7.63
N SER A 187 -21.93 -12.80 8.37
CA SER A 187 -21.92 -14.09 9.06
C SER A 187 -22.09 -14.01 10.59
N PHE A 188 -22.47 -12.84 11.12
CA PHE A 188 -22.83 -12.63 12.52
C PHE A 188 -24.22 -12.02 12.67
#